data_AF-A0A2K8MII4-F1
#
_entry.id   AF-A0A2K8MII4-F1
#
_cell.length_a   1.000
_cell.length_b   1.000
_cell.length_c   1.000
_cell.angle_alpha   90.00
_cell.angle_beta   90.00
_cell.angle_gamma   90.00
#
_symmetry.space_group_name_H-M   'P 1'
#
loop_
_entity.id
_entity.type
_entity.pdbx_description
1 polymer ?
#
loop_
_entity_poly.entity_id
_entity_poly.type
_entity_poly.pdbx_seq_one_letter_code
_entity_poly.pdbx_strand_id
1 'polypeptide(L)'
;MNDTAWQTGGALYDGAPVWLTLSFVLIGVGILAALFVLAWGTRLAKRRQQARQQLEARGEVHQSSEPAPPVRPVAAPPVAPSPPPIADTPVVATAPQPDPEPAPLADEPIAAAAPLDASPAALAASDPAPAPSSADDLTRMKGVGPKLAERLNALGVTSFARIAALSPAEAEALDAQLGTFQGRIHRDRWIEQAGFLARGDQAGYEAVFGKL
;
A
#
# COMPACT_ATOMS: atom_id res chain seq x y z
N MET A 1 -30.71 -79.49 18.03
CA MET A 1 -30.74 -78.55 19.16
C MET A 1 -29.44 -77.76 19.17
N ASN A 2 -29.60 -76.43 19.26
CA ASN A 2 -28.65 -75.40 19.67
C ASN A 2 -27.81 -74.71 18.60
N ASP A 3 -28.44 -73.67 18.08
CA ASP A 3 -27.93 -72.41 17.58
C ASP A 3 -26.71 -71.85 18.36
N THR A 4 -25.68 -71.45 17.62
CA THR A 4 -24.79 -70.35 18.01
C THR A 4 -24.50 -69.49 16.79
N ALA A 5 -25.42 -68.56 16.55
CA ALA A 5 -25.14 -67.34 15.81
C ALA A 5 -24.17 -66.47 16.63
N TRP A 6 -23.03 -66.12 16.05
CA TRP A 6 -22.33 -64.87 16.37
C TRP A 6 -21.92 -64.23 15.05
N GLN A 7 -22.74 -63.26 14.67
CA GLN A 7 -22.39 -62.19 13.77
C GLN A 7 -21.22 -61.36 14.32
N THR A 8 -20.55 -60.71 13.36
CA THR A 8 -19.97 -59.34 13.43
C THR A 8 -18.59 -59.08 14.05
N GLY A 9 -17.83 -58.32 13.26
CA GLY A 9 -16.63 -57.57 13.64
C GLY A 9 -15.46 -57.96 12.74
N GLY A 10 -15.02 -57.20 11.76
CA GLY A 10 -15.26 -55.83 11.33
C GLY A 10 -14.29 -55.60 10.17
N ALA A 11 -14.60 -54.66 9.29
CA ALA A 11 -13.72 -54.28 8.19
C ALA A 11 -12.29 -54.05 8.72
N LEU A 12 -11.30 -54.75 8.17
CA LEU A 12 -9.86 -54.54 8.46
C LEU A 12 -9.33 -53.18 7.94
N TYR A 13 -10.21 -52.20 7.76
CA TYR A 13 -9.91 -50.85 7.29
C TYR A 13 -10.64 -49.76 8.09
N ASP A 14 -11.01 -50.03 9.34
CA ASP A 14 -11.43 -48.95 10.24
C ASP A 14 -10.30 -48.60 11.20
N GLY A 15 -9.69 -47.44 10.99
CA GLY A 15 -8.77 -46.82 11.95
C GLY A 15 -7.27 -47.08 11.73
N ALA A 16 -6.69 -46.62 10.61
CA ALA A 16 -5.36 -46.03 10.76
C ALA A 16 -5.52 -44.86 11.76
N PRO A 17 -4.76 -44.80 12.86
CA PRO A 17 -4.98 -43.76 13.86
C PRO A 17 -4.84 -42.41 13.15
N VAL A 18 -5.86 -41.56 13.25
CA VAL A 18 -5.92 -40.24 12.60
C VAL A 18 -4.61 -39.46 12.83
N TRP A 19 -3.94 -39.71 13.95
CA TRP A 19 -2.60 -39.20 14.26
C TRP A 19 -1.51 -39.56 13.24
N LEU A 20 -1.43 -40.80 12.74
CA LEU A 20 -0.47 -41.20 11.71
C LEU A 20 -0.76 -40.51 10.37
N THR A 21 -2.03 -40.46 9.94
CA THR A 21 -2.41 -39.76 8.70
C THR A 21 -2.24 -38.25 8.81
N LEU A 22 -2.51 -37.66 9.98
CA LEU A 22 -2.32 -36.23 10.24
C LEU A 22 -0.83 -35.86 10.18
N SER A 23 0.06 -36.68 10.76
CA SER A 23 1.50 -36.45 10.66
C SER A 23 2.00 -36.50 9.22
N PHE A 24 1.56 -37.46 8.41
CA PHE A 24 1.93 -37.51 6.99
C PHE A 24 1.37 -36.35 6.17
N VAL A 25 0.15 -35.88 6.48
CA VAL A 25 -0.42 -34.67 5.86
C VAL A 25 0.37 -33.43 6.26
N LEU A 26 0.75 -33.27 7.52
CA LEU A 26 1.57 -32.14 7.99
C LEU A 26 2.98 -32.17 7.39
N ILE A 27 3.60 -33.34 7.27
CA ILE A 27 4.88 -33.51 6.58
C ILE A 27 4.74 -33.17 5.09
N GLY A 28 3.67 -33.65 4.43
CA GLY A 28 3.38 -33.34 3.03
C GLY A 28 3.17 -31.83 2.79
N VAL A 29 2.41 -31.17 3.65
CA VAL A 29 2.21 -29.70 3.62
C VAL A 29 3.51 -28.96 3.90
N GLY A 30 4.33 -29.44 4.85
CA GLY A 30 5.64 -28.87 5.15
C GLY A 30 6.61 -28.96 3.97
N ILE A 31 6.65 -30.10 3.28
CA ILE A 31 7.46 -30.30 2.06
C ILE A 31 6.97 -29.37 0.94
N LEU A 32 5.66 -29.28 0.71
CA LEU A 32 5.09 -28.37 -0.29
C LEU A 32 5.38 -26.90 0.02
N ALA A 33 5.30 -26.50 1.29
CA ALA A 33 5.66 -25.16 1.73
C ALA A 33 7.15 -24.86 1.53
N ALA A 34 8.04 -25.81 1.86
CA ALA A 34 9.47 -25.68 1.64
C ALA A 34 9.82 -25.58 0.15
N LEU A 35 9.20 -26.40 -0.71
CA LEU A 35 9.36 -26.33 -2.15
C LEU A 35 8.82 -25.02 -2.72
N PHE A 36 7.71 -24.51 -2.19
CA PHE A 36 7.16 -23.21 -2.58
C PHE A 36 8.10 -22.06 -2.21
N VAL A 37 8.65 -22.06 -0.98
CA VAL A 37 9.64 -21.06 -0.55
C VAL A 37 10.91 -21.13 -1.38
N LEU A 38 11.39 -22.34 -1.71
CA LEU A 38 12.57 -22.52 -2.56
C LEU A 38 12.30 -22.07 -4.01
N ALA A 39 11.14 -22.40 -4.57
CA ALA A 39 10.72 -21.95 -5.90
C ALA A 39 10.53 -20.42 -5.94
N TRP A 40 9.98 -19.83 -4.88
CA TRP A 40 9.80 -18.38 -4.74
C TRP A 40 11.15 -17.65 -4.60
N GLY A 41 12.03 -18.16 -3.75
CA GLY A 41 13.38 -17.62 -3.54
C GLY A 41 14.25 -17.70 -4.80
N THR A 42 14.18 -18.82 -5.53
CA THR A 42 14.90 -18.98 -6.80
C THR A 42 14.29 -18.12 -7.93
N ARG A 43 12.97 -17.90 -7.94
CA ARG A 43 12.31 -16.97 -8.88
C ARG A 43 12.70 -15.52 -8.62
N LEU A 44 12.88 -15.12 -7.35
CA LEU A 44 13.37 -13.79 -6.98
C LEU A 44 14.87 -13.61 -7.31
N ALA A 45 15.68 -14.66 -7.17
CA ALA A 45 17.09 -14.65 -7.56
C ALA A 45 17.28 -14.52 -9.08
N LYS A 46 16.47 -15.21 -9.89
CA LYS A 46 16.51 -15.13 -11.36
C LYS A 46 16.19 -13.74 -11.90
N ARG A 47 15.33 -12.97 -11.23
CA ARG A 47 15.00 -11.57 -11.60
C ARG A 47 16.21 -10.63 -11.51
N ARG A 48 17.14 -10.86 -10.57
CA ARG A 48 18.38 -10.08 -10.44
C ARG A 48 19.39 -10.38 -11.56
N GLN A 49 19.36 -11.59 -12.13
CA GLN A 49 20.26 -11.96 -13.23
C GLN A 49 19.81 -11.37 -14.58
N GLN A 50 18.50 -11.24 -14.80
CA GLN A 50 17.96 -10.63 -16.03
C GLN A 50 18.37 -9.15 -16.18
N ALA A 51 18.50 -8.41 -15.07
CA ALA A 51 19.00 -7.04 -15.09
C ALA A 51 20.47 -6.93 -15.52
N ARG A 52 21.33 -7.90 -15.16
CA ARG A 52 22.75 -7.92 -15.58
C ARG A 52 22.91 -8.29 -17.05
N GLN A 53 22.10 -9.21 -17.55
CA GLN A 53 22.11 -9.59 -18.97
C GLN A 53 21.67 -8.44 -19.87
N GLN A 54 20.75 -7.57 -19.42
CA GLN A 54 20.38 -6.37 -20.16
C GLN A 54 21.52 -5.35 -20.24
N LEU A 55 22.34 -5.22 -19.19
CA LEU A 55 23.53 -4.35 -19.17
C LEU A 55 24.66 -4.90 -20.04
N GLU A 56 24.87 -6.22 -20.04
CA GLU A 56 25.84 -6.89 -20.92
C GLU A 56 25.41 -6.86 -22.39
N ALA A 57 24.12 -7.09 -22.69
CA ALA A 57 23.57 -7.01 -24.04
C ALA A 57 23.57 -5.58 -24.61
N ARG A 58 23.50 -4.57 -23.73
CA ARG A 58 23.65 -3.14 -24.09
C ARG A 58 25.12 -2.74 -24.29
N GLY A 59 26.07 -3.63 -24.02
CA GLY A 59 27.50 -3.42 -24.25
C GLY A 59 28.17 -2.47 -23.24
N GLU A 60 27.49 -2.10 -22.17
CA GLU A 60 27.93 -1.00 -21.28
C GLU A 60 29.04 -1.40 -20.31
N VAL A 61 29.25 -2.70 -20.08
CA VAL A 61 30.27 -3.21 -19.13
C VAL A 61 31.71 -2.99 -19.65
N HIS A 62 31.91 -2.84 -20.96
CA HIS A 62 33.25 -2.66 -21.55
C HIS A 62 33.60 -1.20 -21.87
N GLN A 63 32.66 -0.25 -21.80
CA GLN A 63 32.92 1.14 -22.21
C GLN A 63 33.36 2.06 -21.06
N SER A 64 33.21 1.63 -19.79
CA SER A 64 33.68 2.40 -18.63
C SER A 64 35.15 2.18 -18.27
N SER A 65 35.92 1.44 -19.07
CA SER A 65 37.35 1.18 -18.83
C SER A 65 38.30 1.97 -19.73
N GLU A 66 37.81 2.97 -20.48
CA GLU A 66 38.72 3.92 -21.13
C GLU A 66 39.26 4.90 -20.08
N PRO A 67 40.59 4.94 -19.82
CA PRO A 67 41.15 5.85 -18.84
C PRO A 67 40.95 7.28 -19.35
N ALA A 68 40.17 8.08 -18.62
CA ALA A 68 40.05 9.50 -18.88
C ALA A 68 41.46 10.13 -18.92
N PRO A 69 41.80 10.95 -19.94
CA PRO A 69 43.08 11.65 -19.98
C PRO A 69 43.21 12.50 -18.70
N PRO A 70 44.42 12.64 -18.12
CA PRO A 70 44.60 13.34 -16.86
C PRO A 70 44.16 14.80 -17.03
N VAL A 71 43.02 15.14 -16.42
CA VAL A 71 42.57 16.52 -16.22
C VAL A 71 43.64 17.24 -15.41
N ARG A 72 44.39 18.12 -16.08
CA ARG A 72 45.26 19.11 -15.43
C ARG A 72 44.41 19.88 -14.40
N PRO A 73 44.92 20.17 -13.19
CA PRO A 73 44.20 21.02 -12.25
C PRO A 73 44.04 22.40 -12.87
N VAL A 74 42.83 22.73 -13.33
CA VAL A 74 42.47 24.10 -13.66
C VAL A 74 42.38 24.83 -12.33
N ALA A 75 43.28 25.80 -12.15
CA ALA A 75 43.31 26.69 -11.01
C ALA A 75 41.93 27.33 -10.80
N ALA A 76 41.45 27.30 -9.55
CA ALA A 76 40.22 27.97 -9.14
C ALA A 76 40.33 29.47 -9.48
N PRO A 77 39.29 30.09 -10.08
CA PRO A 77 39.27 31.54 -10.29
C PRO A 77 39.26 32.25 -8.93
N PRO A 78 39.99 33.37 -8.78
CA PRO A 78 40.00 34.13 -7.53
C PRO A 78 38.60 34.72 -7.27
N VAL A 79 38.10 34.45 -6.07
CA VAL A 79 36.86 35.03 -5.53
C VAL A 79 37.00 36.55 -5.52
N ALA A 80 36.25 37.22 -6.39
CA ALA A 80 36.11 38.68 -6.34
C ALA A 80 35.28 39.07 -5.10
N PRO A 81 35.66 40.12 -4.35
CA PRO A 81 34.93 40.56 -3.17
C PRO A 81 33.56 41.16 -3.55
N SER A 82 32.53 40.75 -2.82
CA SER A 82 31.18 41.31 -2.92
C SER A 82 31.15 42.80 -2.52
N PRO A 83 30.43 43.67 -3.25
CA PRO A 83 30.18 45.03 -2.81
C PRO A 83 29.13 45.09 -1.66
N PRO A 84 29.21 46.10 -0.76
CA PRO A 84 28.41 46.23 0.46
C PRO A 84 26.93 46.63 0.21
N PRO A 85 26.06 46.49 1.24
CA PRO A 85 24.61 46.68 1.12
C PRO A 85 24.22 48.16 1.14
N ILE A 86 23.28 48.56 0.28
CA ILE A 86 22.63 49.88 0.38
C ILE A 86 21.40 49.72 1.26
N ALA A 87 21.40 50.49 2.34
CA ALA A 87 20.33 50.64 3.31
C ALA A 87 19.24 51.62 2.86
N ASP A 88 18.07 51.42 3.44
CA ASP A 88 17.02 52.38 3.78
C ASP A 88 16.32 53.21 2.68
N THR A 89 15.05 52.86 2.45
CA THR A 89 13.97 53.86 2.61
C THR A 89 12.66 53.15 2.97
N PRO A 90 12.00 53.50 4.10
CA PRO A 90 10.70 52.99 4.51
C PRO A 90 9.58 53.90 3.97
N VAL A 91 8.34 53.41 3.81
CA VAL A 91 7.10 54.04 4.32
C VAL A 91 5.96 53.00 4.29
N VAL A 92 5.27 52.94 5.42
CA VAL A 92 4.15 52.10 5.82
C VAL A 92 2.80 52.68 5.35
N ALA A 93 1.88 51.76 5.01
CA ALA A 93 0.41 51.75 5.10
C ALA A 93 -0.44 53.01 4.91
N THR A 94 -1.56 52.84 4.18
CA THR A 94 -2.91 53.20 4.64
C THR A 94 -3.96 52.49 3.77
N ALA A 95 -4.79 51.66 4.41
CA ALA A 95 -6.14 51.32 3.94
C ALA A 95 -7.13 52.30 4.59
N PRO A 96 -8.24 52.66 3.93
CA PRO A 96 -9.55 52.31 4.50
C PRO A 96 -10.62 51.85 3.49
N GLN A 97 -11.41 50.85 3.91
CA GLN A 97 -12.79 50.46 3.52
C GLN A 97 -13.81 51.65 3.57
N PRO A 98 -15.15 51.51 3.36
CA PRO A 98 -16.03 50.51 2.66
C PRO A 98 -17.20 51.14 1.82
N ASP A 99 -17.95 50.29 1.10
CA ASP A 99 -19.41 50.36 0.73
C ASP A 99 -19.98 51.54 -0.10
N PRO A 100 -21.22 51.50 -0.68
CA PRO A 100 -22.22 50.43 -0.81
C PRO A 100 -22.82 50.25 -2.24
N GLU A 101 -23.58 49.16 -2.44
CA GLU A 101 -24.60 48.95 -3.49
C GLU A 101 -25.76 49.96 -3.35
N PRO A 102 -26.56 50.27 -4.41
CA PRO A 102 -27.86 49.59 -4.46
C PRO A 102 -28.50 49.41 -5.87
N ALA A 103 -29.13 48.23 -6.03
CA ALA A 103 -30.53 48.07 -6.44
C ALA A 103 -30.90 48.13 -7.96
N PRO A 104 -32.15 47.79 -8.32
CA PRO A 104 -32.88 46.53 -8.09
C PRO A 104 -33.71 46.13 -9.34
N LEU A 105 -34.43 45.00 -9.26
CA LEU A 105 -35.73 44.64 -9.91
C LEU A 105 -35.73 43.10 -10.05
N ALA A 106 -36.35 42.31 -9.17
CA ALA A 106 -37.81 42.10 -8.97
C ALA A 106 -38.50 41.77 -10.31
N ASP A 107 -39.26 40.70 -10.53
CA ASP A 107 -40.12 39.82 -9.70
C ASP A 107 -40.26 38.48 -10.47
N GLU A 108 -40.08 37.28 -9.85
CA GLU A 108 -41.12 36.42 -9.23
C GLU A 108 -42.12 35.74 -10.23
N PRO A 109 -42.86 34.66 -9.88
CA PRO A 109 -42.45 33.38 -9.25
C PRO A 109 -43.24 32.16 -9.84
N ILE A 110 -42.78 30.90 -9.70
CA ILE A 110 -43.65 29.73 -9.44
C ILE A 110 -42.90 28.69 -8.57
N ALA A 111 -43.28 28.65 -7.29
CA ALA A 111 -43.61 27.50 -6.44
C ALA A 111 -43.19 26.07 -6.89
N ALA A 112 -42.89 25.10 -6.02
CA ALA A 112 -42.75 24.98 -4.58
C ALA A 112 -42.34 23.52 -4.32
N ALA A 113 -41.39 23.27 -3.42
CA ALA A 113 -41.39 22.14 -2.47
C ALA A 113 -40.03 22.11 -1.72
N ALA A 114 -39.98 22.87 -0.64
CA ALA A 114 -39.14 22.61 0.53
C ALA A 114 -40.14 22.29 1.69
N PRO A 115 -39.78 21.66 2.82
CA PRO A 115 -38.55 21.96 3.54
C PRO A 115 -37.78 20.78 4.14
N LEU A 116 -36.49 21.08 4.31
CA LEU A 116 -35.58 20.52 5.30
C LEU A 116 -36.20 20.60 6.70
N ASP A 117 -36.25 19.46 7.39
CA ASP A 117 -36.29 19.42 8.84
C ASP A 117 -34.84 19.23 9.31
N ALA A 118 -34.24 20.31 9.80
CA ALA A 118 -33.05 20.27 10.61
C ALA A 118 -33.44 20.80 11.99
N SER A 119 -33.36 19.93 13.01
CA SER A 119 -33.17 20.38 14.38
C SER A 119 -32.12 19.49 15.06
N PRO A 120 -31.19 20.07 15.85
CA PRO A 120 -29.93 19.44 16.23
C PRO A 120 -29.98 18.78 17.62
N ALA A 121 -28.95 17.96 17.87
CA ALA A 121 -28.47 17.47 19.17
C ALA A 121 -29.17 16.25 19.79
N ALA A 122 -28.63 15.07 19.53
CA ALA A 122 -28.30 14.11 20.58
C ALA A 122 -27.08 13.26 20.17
N LEU A 123 -26.07 13.33 21.03
CA LEU A 123 -24.79 12.64 21.00
C LEU A 123 -24.89 11.12 20.75
N ALA A 124 -23.80 10.59 20.20
CA ALA A 124 -23.44 9.16 20.13
C ALA A 124 -24.27 8.31 19.15
N ALA A 125 -24.04 8.51 17.85
CA ALA A 125 -24.30 7.49 16.86
C ALA A 125 -22.95 7.12 16.22
N SER A 126 -22.56 5.86 16.48
CA SER A 126 -21.44 5.13 15.90
C SER A 126 -21.20 5.48 14.44
N ASP A 127 -19.93 5.42 14.03
CA ASP A 127 -19.49 5.36 12.64
C ASP A 127 -20.54 4.64 11.78
N PRO A 128 -21.00 5.23 10.65
CA PRO A 128 -21.86 4.50 9.74
C PRO A 128 -21.07 3.27 9.30
N ALA A 129 -21.45 2.10 9.85
CA ALA A 129 -20.89 0.83 9.43
C ALA A 129 -21.05 0.78 7.90
N PRO A 130 -19.95 0.67 7.14
CA PRO A 130 -20.08 0.58 5.71
C PRO A 130 -20.94 -0.65 5.41
N ALA A 131 -21.88 -0.51 4.47
CA ALA A 131 -22.52 -1.66 3.85
C ALA A 131 -21.43 -2.70 3.52
N PRO A 132 -21.70 -4.02 3.55
CA PRO A 132 -20.69 -5.05 3.31
C PRO A 132 -20.23 -4.98 1.85
N SER A 133 -19.43 -3.96 1.52
CA SER A 133 -18.57 -3.95 0.38
C SER A 133 -17.55 -5.02 0.69
N SER A 134 -17.33 -5.93 -0.25
CA SER A 134 -16.22 -6.88 -0.23
C SER A 134 -14.83 -6.20 -0.26
N ALA A 135 -14.76 -4.90 0.01
CA ALA A 135 -13.57 -4.09 0.09
C ALA A 135 -13.12 -3.99 1.54
N ASP A 136 -11.83 -4.20 1.77
CA ASP A 136 -11.21 -4.05 3.06
C ASP A 136 -10.99 -2.58 3.40
N ASP A 137 -10.94 -2.28 4.70
CA ASP A 137 -10.55 -0.95 5.17
C ASP A 137 -9.03 -0.75 5.06
N LEU A 138 -8.57 -0.27 3.91
CA LEU A 138 -7.15 -0.03 3.63
C LEU A 138 -6.51 0.99 4.60
N THR A 139 -7.29 1.80 5.31
CA THR A 139 -6.76 2.80 6.26
C THR A 139 -6.16 2.17 7.51
N ARG A 140 -6.42 0.88 7.75
CA ARG A 140 -5.77 0.08 8.80
C ARG A 140 -4.27 -0.11 8.59
N MET A 141 -3.75 0.12 7.38
CA MET A 141 -2.31 0.13 7.13
C MET A 141 -1.69 1.48 7.49
N LYS A 142 -0.58 1.45 8.21
CA LYS A 142 0.19 2.66 8.51
C LYS A 142 0.73 3.28 7.23
N GLY A 143 0.53 4.59 7.11
CA GLY A 143 0.91 5.37 5.93
C GLY A 143 -0.17 5.45 4.85
N VAL A 144 -1.30 4.74 5.01
CA VAL A 144 -2.47 4.83 4.11
C VAL A 144 -3.56 5.66 4.79
N GLY A 145 -3.65 6.94 4.42
CA GLY A 145 -4.72 7.82 4.87
C GLY A 145 -5.99 7.73 4.00
N PRO A 146 -7.12 8.34 4.42
CA PRO A 146 -8.41 8.25 3.73
C PRO A 146 -8.34 8.57 2.23
N LYS A 147 -7.70 9.70 1.87
CA LYS A 147 -7.52 10.11 0.45
C LYS A 147 -6.72 9.10 -0.38
N LEU A 148 -5.78 8.41 0.25
CA LEU A 148 -4.95 7.42 -0.41
C LEU A 148 -5.68 6.10 -0.57
N ALA A 149 -6.45 5.70 0.43
CA ALA A 149 -7.37 4.57 0.33
C ALA A 149 -8.40 4.79 -0.78
N GLU A 150 -9.01 5.99 -0.87
CA GLU A 150 -9.90 6.37 -1.97
C GLU A 150 -9.21 6.25 -3.33
N ARG A 151 -7.97 6.74 -3.45
CA ARG A 151 -7.19 6.63 -4.69
C ARG A 151 -6.91 5.17 -5.06
N LEU A 152 -6.53 4.34 -4.09
CA LEU A 152 -6.30 2.91 -4.31
C LEU A 152 -7.58 2.20 -4.75
N ASN A 153 -8.71 2.51 -4.09
CA ASN A 153 -10.02 1.98 -4.46
C ASN A 153 -10.41 2.39 -5.89
N ALA A 154 -10.15 3.65 -6.29
CA ALA A 154 -10.38 4.13 -7.65
C ALA A 154 -9.48 3.43 -8.69
N LEU A 155 -8.30 2.96 -8.29
CA LEU A 155 -7.40 2.13 -9.11
C LEU A 155 -7.76 0.62 -9.08
N GLY A 156 -8.87 0.25 -8.43
CA GLY A 156 -9.34 -1.14 -8.32
C GLY A 156 -8.59 -1.97 -7.28
N VAL A 157 -7.80 -1.34 -6.42
CA VAL A 157 -7.12 -1.98 -5.29
C VAL A 157 -7.98 -1.77 -4.06
N THR A 158 -8.82 -2.74 -3.75
CA THR A 158 -9.85 -2.63 -2.70
C THR A 158 -9.66 -3.62 -1.56
N SER A 159 -8.65 -4.49 -1.59
CA SER A 159 -8.42 -5.50 -0.54
C SER A 159 -6.96 -5.61 -0.12
N PHE A 160 -6.73 -5.98 1.14
CA PHE A 160 -5.39 -6.29 1.65
C PHE A 160 -4.76 -7.44 0.87
N ALA A 161 -5.56 -8.45 0.52
CA ALA A 161 -5.09 -9.58 -0.28
C ALA A 161 -4.55 -9.16 -1.64
N ARG A 162 -5.18 -8.17 -2.30
CA ARG A 162 -4.69 -7.64 -3.58
C ARG A 162 -3.34 -6.95 -3.42
N ILE A 163 -3.17 -6.15 -2.37
CA ILE A 163 -1.90 -5.44 -2.09
C ILE A 163 -0.79 -6.43 -1.70
N ALA A 164 -1.10 -7.42 -0.87
CA ALA A 164 -0.16 -8.46 -0.47
C ALA A 164 0.31 -9.34 -1.64
N ALA A 165 -0.52 -9.48 -2.69
CA ALA A 165 -0.22 -10.24 -3.88
C ALA A 165 0.56 -9.46 -4.96
N LEU A 166 0.83 -8.16 -4.76
CA LEU A 166 1.55 -7.36 -5.74
C LEU A 166 2.98 -7.88 -5.94
N SER A 167 3.33 -8.13 -7.21
CA SER A 167 4.73 -8.32 -7.58
C SER A 167 5.49 -6.98 -7.54
N PRO A 168 6.83 -6.99 -7.47
CA PRO A 168 7.62 -5.75 -7.47
C PRO A 168 7.31 -4.82 -8.64
N ALA A 169 7.14 -5.38 -9.85
CA ALA A 169 6.80 -4.59 -11.04
C ALA A 169 5.38 -4.00 -10.97
N GLU A 170 4.39 -4.76 -10.44
CA GLU A 170 3.04 -4.24 -10.24
C GLU A 170 2.99 -3.20 -9.13
N ALA A 171 3.79 -3.37 -8.07
CA ALA A 171 3.94 -2.39 -7.00
C ALA A 171 4.52 -1.08 -7.54
N GLU A 172 5.57 -1.12 -8.35
CA GLU A 172 6.14 0.06 -9.02
C GLU A 172 5.15 0.72 -9.97
N ALA A 173 4.44 -0.07 -10.78
CA ALA A 173 3.41 0.44 -11.69
C ALA A 173 2.24 1.09 -10.95
N LEU A 174 1.79 0.49 -9.84
CA LEU A 174 0.75 1.04 -8.98
C LEU A 174 1.25 2.34 -8.32
N ASP A 175 2.47 2.32 -7.76
CA ASP A 175 3.09 3.46 -7.10
C ASP A 175 3.15 4.68 -8.05
N ALA A 176 3.59 4.48 -9.29
CA ALA A 176 3.61 5.53 -10.31
C ALA A 176 2.24 6.17 -10.56
N GLN A 177 1.13 5.42 -10.42
CA GLN A 177 -0.23 5.92 -10.61
C GLN A 177 -0.80 6.68 -9.40
N LEU A 178 -0.10 6.66 -8.25
CA LEU A 178 -0.51 7.33 -7.02
C LEU A 178 -0.23 8.85 -7.01
N GLY A 179 0.52 9.37 -7.98
CA GLY A 179 0.83 10.80 -8.10
C GLY A 179 1.62 11.32 -6.89
N THR A 180 1.06 12.28 -6.14
CA THR A 180 1.71 12.88 -4.96
C THR A 180 2.04 11.87 -3.84
N PHE A 181 1.44 10.68 -3.87
CA PHE A 181 1.66 9.63 -2.87
C PHE A 181 2.66 8.55 -3.32
N GLN A 182 3.37 8.77 -4.42
CA GLN A 182 4.46 7.91 -4.89
C GLN A 182 5.55 7.67 -3.82
N GLY A 183 6.20 6.52 -3.92
CA GLY A 183 7.27 6.03 -3.04
C GLY A 183 6.77 5.37 -1.74
N ARG A 184 5.47 5.47 -1.43
CA ARG A 184 4.94 5.02 -0.13
C ARG A 184 4.79 3.51 -0.05
N ILE A 185 4.50 2.83 -1.15
CA ILE A 185 4.32 1.37 -1.17
C ILE A 185 5.55 0.66 -0.58
N HIS A 186 6.74 1.10 -0.97
CA HIS A 186 8.00 0.53 -0.49
C HIS A 186 8.45 1.12 0.85
N ARG A 187 8.44 2.45 0.99
CA ARG A 187 8.92 3.13 2.21
C ARG A 187 8.15 2.71 3.45
N ASP A 188 6.83 2.60 3.31
CA ASP A 188 5.94 2.25 4.41
C ASP A 188 5.66 0.73 4.44
N ARG A 189 6.34 -0.08 3.61
CA ARG A 189 6.24 -1.56 3.59
C ARG A 189 4.79 -2.08 3.45
N TRP A 190 3.99 -1.48 2.57
CA TRP A 190 2.56 -1.79 2.46
C TRP A 190 2.28 -3.26 2.13
N ILE A 191 3.08 -3.88 1.26
CA ILE A 191 2.90 -5.29 0.87
C ILE A 191 2.97 -6.22 2.10
N GLU A 192 3.89 -5.93 3.01
CA GLU A 192 4.10 -6.73 4.22
C GLU A 192 2.99 -6.50 5.25
N GLN A 193 2.63 -5.22 5.48
CA GLN A 193 1.50 -4.85 6.33
C GLN A 193 0.20 -5.50 5.85
N ALA A 194 -0.11 -5.38 4.56
CA ALA A 194 -1.28 -5.99 3.93
C ALA A 194 -1.25 -7.52 4.06
N GLY A 195 -0.06 -8.13 4.01
CA GLY A 195 0.10 -9.57 4.22
C GLY A 195 -0.37 -10.02 5.60
N PHE A 196 -0.03 -9.28 6.67
CA PHE A 196 -0.53 -9.58 8.01
C PHE A 196 -2.04 -9.39 8.12
N LEU A 197 -2.54 -8.26 7.61
CA LEU A 197 -3.97 -7.93 7.68
C LEU A 197 -4.84 -8.89 6.87
N ALA A 198 -4.38 -9.31 5.69
CA ALA A 198 -5.07 -10.29 4.84
C ALA A 198 -5.19 -11.67 5.50
N ARG A 199 -4.27 -12.02 6.41
CA ARG A 199 -4.33 -13.27 7.19
C ARG A 199 -5.06 -13.12 8.52
N GLY A 200 -5.47 -11.91 8.90
CA GLY A 200 -5.99 -11.61 10.23
C GLY A 200 -4.93 -11.73 11.34
N ASP A 201 -3.64 -11.70 11.01
CA ASP A 201 -2.54 -11.84 11.95
C ASP A 201 -2.20 -10.49 12.60
N GLN A 202 -3.11 -10.05 13.48
CA GLN A 202 -2.94 -8.80 14.21
C GLN A 202 -1.73 -8.85 15.16
N ALA A 203 -1.48 -9.99 15.82
CA ALA A 203 -0.34 -10.13 16.72
C ALA A 203 1.00 -9.97 15.98
N GLY A 204 1.14 -10.58 14.80
CA GLY A 204 2.32 -10.42 13.94
C GLY A 204 2.45 -9.00 13.40
N TYR A 205 1.33 -8.37 13.02
CA TYR A 205 1.32 -6.96 12.62
C TYR A 205 1.85 -6.06 13.74
N GLU A 206 1.30 -6.21 14.96
CA GLU A 206 1.64 -5.38 16.10
C GLU A 206 3.09 -5.57 16.57
N ALA A 207 3.62 -6.79 16.46
CA ALA A 207 5.01 -7.08 16.78
C ALA A 207 6.01 -6.34 15.87
N VAL A 208 5.65 -6.11 14.61
CA VAL A 208 6.55 -5.48 13.61
C VAL A 208 6.27 -3.99 13.44
N PHE A 209 5.01 -3.58 13.42
CA PHE A 209 4.56 -2.23 13.08
C PHE A 209 3.92 -1.47 14.26
N GLY A 210 3.74 -2.12 15.40
CA GLY A 210 3.05 -1.57 16.57
C GLY A 210 1.53 -1.61 16.44
N LYS A 211 0.84 -1.12 17.46
CA LYS A 211 -0.63 -1.12 17.54
C LYS A 211 -1.28 -0.45 16.32
N LEU A 212 -2.37 -1.08 15.84
CA LEU A 212 -3.30 -0.54 14.84
C LEU A 212 -4.07 0.68 15.37
#